data_AF-A0A9P0L5E2-F1
#
_entry.id   AF-A0A9P0L5E2-F1
#
_cell.length_a   1.000
_cell.length_b   1.000
_cell.length_c   1.000
_cell.angle_alpha   90.00
_cell.angle_beta   90.00
_cell.angle_gamma   90.00
#
_symmetry.space_group_name_H-M   'P 1'
#
loop_
_entity.id
_entity.type
_entity.pdbx_description
1 polymer ?
#
loop_
_entity_poly.entity_id
_entity_poly.type
_entity_poly.pdbx_seq_one_letter_code
_entity_poly.pdbx_strand_id
1 'polypeptide(L)'
;MRDRLGLQCHRTTVGRYLHKEGIHRRIPAVKPLLTEDHRRRRLQFCQENLNRDWSTVVFSDEKNLCTNTDYRPPLWRRCNTRYDPANITPTEPRVGRQWDTGGG
;
A
#
# COMPACT_ATOMS: atom_id res chain seq x y z
N MET A 1 -19.71 6.94 -6.74
CA MET A 1 -20.33 5.85 -5.96
C MET A 1 -21.84 6.00 -5.91
N ARG A 2 -22.40 7.14 -5.45
CA ARG A 2 -23.84 7.46 -5.59
C ARG A 2 -24.29 7.38 -7.05
N ASP A 3 -23.63 8.16 -7.92
CA ASP A 3 -24.00 8.23 -9.35
C ASP A 3 -23.65 6.94 -10.11
N ARG A 4 -22.74 6.13 -9.57
CA ARG A 4 -22.31 4.84 -10.15
C ARG A 4 -23.24 3.67 -9.77
N LEU A 5 -24.11 3.85 -8.77
CA LEU A 5 -25.04 2.84 -8.27
C LEU A 5 -26.51 3.26 -8.44
N GLY A 6 -26.78 4.41 -9.09
CA GLY A 6 -28.14 4.90 -9.32
C GLY A 6 -28.94 5.25 -8.05
N LEU A 7 -28.27 5.37 -6.90
CA LEU A 7 -28.94 5.57 -5.62
C LEU A 7 -29.40 7.03 -5.46
N GLN A 8 -30.71 7.26 -5.43
CA GLN A 8 -31.31 8.56 -5.13
C GLN A 8 -31.28 8.87 -3.62
N CYS A 9 -30.08 8.99 -3.05
CA CYS A 9 -29.93 9.34 -1.65
C CYS A 9 -28.76 10.31 -1.42
N HIS A 10 -28.85 11.07 -0.32
CA HIS A 10 -27.82 12.05 0.01
C HIS A 10 -26.51 11.36 0.41
N ARG A 11 -25.35 12.00 0.13
CA ARG A 11 -24.01 11.45 0.43
C ARG A 11 -23.84 11.09 1.90
N THR A 12 -24.47 11.84 2.80
CA THR A 12 -24.44 11.56 4.24
C THR A 12 -25.18 10.28 4.60
N THR A 13 -26.29 9.96 3.91
CA THR A 13 -27.04 8.72 4.09
C THR A 13 -26.20 7.51 3.68
N VAL A 14 -25.52 7.59 2.54
CA VAL A 14 -24.57 6.55 2.10
C VAL A 14 -23.45 6.37 3.10
N GLY A 15 -22.84 7.46 3.58
CA GLY A 15 -21.76 7.40 4.57
C GLY A 15 -22.19 6.78 5.91
N ARG A 16 -23.39 7.13 6.41
CA ARG A 16 -23.95 6.54 7.63
C ARG A 16 -24.19 5.05 7.48
N TYR A 17 -24.74 4.62 6.33
CA TYR A 17 -24.95 3.19 6.05
C TYR A 17 -23.63 2.43 5.99
N LEU A 18 -22.63 2.96 5.27
CA LEU A 18 -21.29 2.35 5.23
C LEU A 18 -20.65 2.25 6.60
N HIS A 19 -20.81 3.27 7.46
CA HIS A 19 -20.32 3.22 8.84
C HIS A 19 -21.04 2.16 9.69
N LYS A 20 -22.36 1.98 9.52
CA LYS A 20 -23.09 0.87 10.18
C LYS A 20 -22.53 -0.49 9.75
N GLU A 21 -22.15 -0.62 8.49
CA GLU A 21 -21.49 -1.80 7.93
C GLU A 21 -19.99 -1.90 8.27
N GLY A 22 -19.44 -0.98 9.08
CA GLY A 22 -18.02 -0.98 9.48
C GLY A 22 -17.04 -0.58 8.37
N ILE A 23 -17.52 0.03 7.30
CA ILE A 23 -16.72 0.52 6.17
C ILE A 23 -16.48 2.00 6.35
N HIS A 24 -15.21 2.42 6.35
CA HIS A 24 -14.85 3.81 6.55
C HIS A 24 -13.89 4.32 5.49
N ARG A 25 -13.97 5.64 5.24
CA ARG A 25 -12.99 6.36 4.42
C ARG A 25 -11.64 6.40 5.16
N ARG A 26 -10.59 5.88 4.51
CA ARG A 26 -9.21 5.80 5.05
C ARG A 26 -8.18 6.05 3.95
N ILE A 27 -7.02 6.57 4.33
CA ILE A 27 -5.87 6.67 3.42
C ILE A 27 -5.29 5.26 3.22
N PRO A 28 -5.04 4.82 1.97
CA PRO A 28 -4.40 3.53 1.70
C PRO A 28 -2.97 3.47 2.22
N ALA A 29 -2.50 2.25 2.52
CA ALA A 29 -1.08 2.03 2.75
C ALA A 29 -0.34 2.07 1.40
N VAL A 30 0.79 2.78 1.34
CA VAL A 30 1.68 2.76 0.16
C VAL A 30 2.78 1.75 0.44
N LYS A 31 2.78 0.65 -0.30
CA LYS A 31 3.74 -0.45 -0.15
C LYS A 31 4.05 -1.06 -1.51
N PRO A 32 5.29 -1.52 -1.74
CA PRO A 32 5.55 -2.40 -2.87
C PRO A 32 4.74 -3.69 -2.67
N LEU A 33 4.06 -4.14 -3.72
CA LEU A 33 3.43 -5.44 -3.72
C LEU A 33 4.53 -6.51 -3.67
N LEU A 34 4.57 -7.27 -2.59
CA LEU A 34 5.53 -8.36 -2.44
C LEU A 34 5.00 -9.57 -3.20
N THR A 35 5.77 -10.02 -4.19
CA THR A 35 5.60 -11.36 -4.78
C THR A 35 5.96 -12.41 -3.73
N GLU A 36 5.53 -13.65 -3.96
CA GLU A 36 5.87 -14.74 -3.05
C GLU A 36 7.37 -14.95 -2.93
N ASP A 37 8.10 -14.78 -4.04
CA ASP A 37 9.56 -14.87 -4.04
C ASP A 37 10.22 -13.75 -3.23
N HIS A 38 9.67 -12.52 -3.26
CA HIS A 38 10.13 -11.43 -2.39
C HIS A 38 9.94 -11.76 -0.91
N ARG A 39 8.83 -12.41 -0.53
CA ARG A 39 8.57 -12.83 0.85
C ARG A 39 9.56 -13.88 1.29
N ARG A 40 9.77 -14.91 0.46
CA ARG A 40 10.74 -15.99 0.72
C ARG A 40 12.16 -15.43 0.92
N ARG A 41 12.64 -14.61 -0.01
CA ARG A 41 13.99 -14.02 0.07
C ARG A 41 14.17 -13.12 1.29
N ARG A 42 13.14 -12.35 1.66
CA ARG A 42 13.16 -11.55 2.89
C ARG A 42 13.19 -12.40 4.15
N LEU A 43 12.40 -13.48 4.21
CA LEU A 43 12.39 -14.38 5.35
C LEU A 43 13.75 -15.06 5.53
N GLN A 44 14.31 -15.57 4.43
CA GLN A 44 15.65 -16.18 4.43
C GLN A 44 16.70 -15.17 4.90
N PHE A 45 16.70 -13.95 4.37
CA PHE A 45 17.60 -12.89 4.83
C PHE A 45 17.44 -12.64 6.34
N CYS A 46 16.22 -12.54 6.86
CA CYS A 46 16.01 -12.36 8.30
C CYS A 46 16.59 -13.52 9.11
N GLN A 47 16.37 -14.77 8.69
CA GLN A 47 16.87 -15.97 9.38
C GLN A 47 18.41 -16.02 9.41
N GLU A 48 19.06 -15.74 8.28
CA GLU A 48 20.52 -15.73 8.15
C GLU A 48 21.17 -14.63 9.00
N ASN A 49 20.44 -13.55 9.29
CA ASN A 49 20.95 -12.36 9.95
C ASN A 49 20.45 -12.19 11.39
N LEU A 50 19.80 -13.20 11.98
CA LEU A 50 19.28 -13.14 13.36
C LEU A 50 20.36 -12.76 14.39
N ASN A 51 21.57 -13.30 14.23
CA ASN A 51 22.69 -13.09 15.14
C ASN A 51 23.79 -12.20 14.55
N ARG A 52 23.50 -11.45 13.49
CA ARG A 52 24.48 -10.56 12.86
C ARG A 52 24.77 -9.36 13.77
N ASP A 53 26.05 -9.03 13.94
CA ASP A 53 26.46 -7.78 14.56
C ASP A 53 26.33 -6.61 13.57
N TRP A 54 25.29 -5.80 13.76
CA TRP A 54 24.99 -4.66 12.90
C TRP A 54 25.91 -3.46 13.12
N SER A 55 26.72 -3.43 14.20
CA SER A 55 27.62 -2.31 14.48
C SER A 55 28.76 -2.19 13.45
N THR A 56 29.06 -3.27 12.75
CA THR A 56 30.10 -3.34 11.72
C THR A 56 29.57 -3.06 10.30
N VAL A 57 28.25 -2.86 10.15
CA VAL A 57 27.59 -2.72 8.85
C VAL A 57 27.30 -1.26 8.55
N VAL A 58 27.85 -0.75 7.45
CA VAL A 58 27.50 0.57 6.92
C VAL A 58 26.42 0.42 5.85
N PHE A 59 25.29 1.10 6.04
CA PHE A 59 24.21 1.15 5.06
C PHE A 59 24.29 2.42 4.20
N SER A 60 24.03 2.28 2.91
CA SER A 60 23.90 3.40 1.96
C SER A 60 22.61 3.25 1.17
N ASP A 61 21.88 4.35 0.98
CA ASP A 61 20.71 4.42 0.10
C ASP A 61 20.59 5.84 -0.49
N GLU A 62 19.92 5.94 -1.63
CA GLU A 62 19.65 7.20 -2.31
C GLU A 62 18.20 7.62 -2.08
N LYS A 63 17.97 8.91 -1.84
CA LYS A 63 16.61 9.44 -1.67
C LYS A 63 16.39 10.68 -2.52
N ASN A 64 15.29 10.67 -3.26
CA ASN A 64 14.80 11.85 -3.97
C ASN A 64 14.03 12.76 -3.00
N LEU A 65 14.39 14.04 -2.98
CA LEU A 65 13.66 15.09 -2.28
C LEU A 65 12.79 15.85 -3.30
N CYS A 66 11.48 15.89 -3.06
CA CYS A 66 10.52 16.56 -3.94
C CYS A 66 9.69 17.56 -3.14
N THR A 67 9.34 18.70 -3.76
CA THR A 67 8.50 19.75 -3.17
C THR A 67 7.00 19.52 -3.38
N ASN A 68 6.61 18.54 -4.20
CA ASN A 68 5.21 18.25 -4.46
C ASN A 68 4.55 17.53 -3.27
N THR A 69 3.28 17.81 -3.02
CA THR A 69 2.51 17.13 -1.98
C THR A 69 2.12 15.72 -2.40
N ASP A 70 2.43 14.74 -1.57
CA ASP A 70 2.01 13.34 -1.74
C ASP A 70 0.51 13.17 -1.44
N TYR A 71 -0.36 13.74 -2.29
CA TYR A 71 -1.79 13.50 -2.18
C TYR A 71 -2.11 12.04 -2.47
N ARG A 72 -2.89 11.42 -1.59
CA ARG A 72 -3.33 10.03 -1.71
C ARG A 72 -4.84 10.00 -1.69
N PRO A 73 -5.50 9.60 -2.79
CA PRO A 73 -6.95 9.48 -2.79
C PRO A 73 -7.35 8.44 -1.74
N PRO A 74 -8.25 8.78 -0.80
CA PRO A 74 -8.72 7.86 0.21
C PRO A 74 -9.64 6.82 -0.41
N LEU A 75 -9.64 5.62 0.15
CA LEU A 75 -10.53 4.55 -0.23
C LEU A 75 -11.46 4.18 0.94
N TRP A 76 -12.54 3.47 0.62
CA TRP A 76 -13.49 2.96 1.60
C TRP A 76 -13.16 1.51 1.88
N ARG A 77 -12.82 1.18 3.14
CA ARG A 77 -12.50 -0.20 3.55
C ARG A 77 -12.97 -0.51 4.96
N ARG A 78 -13.06 -1.80 5.28
CA ARG A 78 -13.36 -2.29 6.62
C ARG A 78 -12.19 -2.02 7.58
N CYS A 79 -12.47 -2.06 8.88
CA CYS A 79 -11.43 -2.06 9.91
C CYS A 79 -10.54 -3.30 9.76
N ASN A 80 -9.27 -3.17 10.15
CA ASN A 80 -8.24 -4.24 10.12
C ASN A 80 -7.84 -4.81 8.74
N THR A 81 -8.42 -4.36 7.63
CA THR A 81 -8.03 -4.79 6.26
C THR A 81 -6.94 -3.91 5.64
N ARG A 82 -6.07 -3.29 6.45
CA ARG A 82 -5.12 -2.25 5.98
C ARG A 82 -4.10 -2.76 4.97
N TYR A 83 -3.68 -4.01 5.14
CA TYR A 83 -2.61 -4.62 4.38
C TYR A 83 -3.12 -5.64 3.35
N ASP A 84 -4.43 -5.75 3.20
CA ASP A 84 -5.02 -6.56 2.14
C ASP A 84 -4.57 -5.96 0.80
N PRO A 85 -4.18 -6.78 -0.18
CA PRO A 85 -3.69 -6.28 -1.47
C PRO A 85 -4.64 -5.29 -2.15
N ALA A 86 -5.95 -5.47 -2.00
CA ALA A 86 -6.98 -4.57 -2.54
C ALA A 86 -7.02 -3.17 -1.86
N ASN A 87 -6.43 -3.03 -0.68
CA ASN A 87 -6.42 -1.80 0.13
C ASN A 87 -5.06 -1.09 0.16
N ILE A 88 -4.08 -1.64 -0.57
CA ILE A 88 -2.73 -1.08 -0.72
C ILE A 88 -2.66 -0.34 -2.05
N THR A 89 -2.08 0.86 -2.02
CA THR A 89 -1.63 1.52 -3.25
C THR A 89 -0.21 1.03 -3.53
N PRO A 90 0.03 0.36 -4.67
CA PRO A 90 1.36 -0.06 -5.06
C PRO A 90 2.29 1.15 -5.09
N THR A 91 3.49 1.00 -4.53
CA THR A 91 4.53 2.00 -4.71
C THR A 91 5.01 1.96 -6.16
N GLU A 92 4.59 2.93 -6.96
CA GLU A 92 5.20 3.17 -8.27
C GLU A 92 6.67 3.57 -8.08
N PRO A 93 7.62 3.00 -8.85
CA PRO A 93 8.99 3.48 -8.89
C PRO A 93 9.00 4.93 -9.35
N ARG A 94 9.39 5.86 -8.47
CA ARG A 94 9.37 7.30 -8.78
C ARG A 94 10.47 7.74 -9.76
N VAL A 95 11.37 6.83 -10.16
CA VAL A 95 12.38 7.04 -11.22
C VAL A 95 12.72 5.68 -11.86
N GLY A 96 12.67 5.62 -13.21
CA GLY A 96 13.54 4.82 -14.08
C GLY A 96 13.65 3.29 -13.95
N ARG A 97 13.04 2.63 -12.96
CA ARG A 97 13.04 1.17 -12.85
C ARG A 97 11.71 0.59 -13.31
N GLN A 98 11.57 0.46 -14.63
CA GLN A 98 10.58 -0.41 -15.25
C GLN A 98 10.99 -1.85 -14.91
N TRP A 99 10.18 -2.56 -14.12
CA TRP A 99 10.30 -4.01 -14.07
C TRP A 99 9.78 -4.49 -15.42
N ASP A 100 10.65 -5.07 -16.24
CA ASP A 100 10.23 -5.79 -17.44
C ASP A 100 9.18 -6.83 -17.00
N THR A 101 7.92 -6.58 -17.33
CA THR A 101 6.91 -7.62 -17.38
C THR A 101 7.26 -8.50 -18.57
N GLY A 102 8.14 -9.48 -18.34
CA GLY A 102 8.36 -10.59 -19.25
C GLY A 102 7.02 -11.28 -19.52
N GLY A 103 6.72 -11.41 -20.82
CA GLY A 103 5.48 -11.94 -21.33
C GLY A 103 5.29 -13.44 -21.09
N GLY A 104 4.04 -13.82 -21.29
CA GLY A 104 3.47 -15.17 -21.33
C GLY A 104 1.99 -15.06 -21.62
#